data_AF-A0A1Q7YGF2-F1
#
_entry.id   AF-A0A1Q7YGF2-F1
#
_cell.length_a   1.000
_cell.length_b   1.000
_cell.length_c   1.000
_cell.angle_alpha   90.00
_cell.angle_beta   90.00
_cell.angle_gamma   90.00
#
_symmetry.space_group_name_H-M   'P 1'
#
loop_
_entity.id
_entity.type
_entity.pdbx_description
1 polymer ?
#
loop_
_entity_poly.entity_id
_entity_poly.type
_entity_poly.pdbx_seq_one_letter_code
_entity_poly.pdbx_strand_id
1 'polypeptide(L)'
;MAQRKPSIKTKRGNPSTHEMVREIYEGKVYEYYPLGEYVVAARGVCGGRPTPKYTRMDARWVIGYLKLGRTAEDLAAAHGVPVEAIHEVVKLQSAYDYEKSYV
;
A
#
# COMPACT_ATOMS: atom_id res chain seq x y z
N MET A 1 20.56 36.15 -16.85
CA MET A 1 20.43 34.74 -17.28
C MET A 1 19.36 34.09 -16.42
N ALA A 2 18.20 33.82 -17.02
CA ALA A 2 17.05 33.22 -16.35
C ALA A 2 17.22 31.70 -16.28
N GLN A 3 17.05 31.10 -15.11
CA GLN A 3 16.73 29.68 -15.00
C GLN A 3 15.39 29.53 -14.29
N ARG A 4 14.35 29.35 -15.11
CA ARG A 4 13.01 28.92 -14.69
C ARG A 4 13.11 27.43 -14.33
N LYS A 5 12.82 27.06 -13.09
CA LYS A 5 12.48 25.67 -12.74
C LYS A 5 10.95 25.53 -12.81
N PRO A 6 10.39 24.54 -13.53
CA PRO A 6 8.96 24.46 -13.75
C PRO A 6 8.22 24.08 -12.47
N SER A 7 7.19 24.86 -12.16
CA SER A 7 6.18 24.59 -11.15
C SER A 7 5.33 23.40 -11.59
N ILE A 8 5.41 22.28 -10.87
CA ILE A 8 4.47 21.16 -11.07
C ILE A 8 3.22 21.48 -10.27
N LYS A 9 2.20 21.98 -10.99
CA LYS A 9 0.82 22.10 -10.50
C LYS A 9 0.10 20.78 -10.75
N THR A 10 -0.21 20.00 -9.73
CA THR A 10 -1.07 18.81 -9.89
C THR A 10 -2.53 19.18 -9.64
N LYS A 11 -3.33 19.07 -10.71
CA LYS A 11 -4.79 19.26 -10.71
C LYS A 11 -5.49 18.02 -10.15
N ARG A 12 -6.62 18.24 -9.48
CA ARG A 12 -7.55 17.25 -8.92
C ARG A 12 -8.11 16.29 -9.99
N GLY A 13 -8.14 14.98 -9.68
CA GLY A 13 -9.22 14.05 -10.10
C GLY A 13 -8.87 12.73 -10.81
N ASN A 14 -8.33 11.73 -10.09
CA ASN A 14 -8.49 10.27 -10.33
C ASN A 14 -8.01 9.52 -9.06
N PRO A 15 -8.54 8.37 -8.60
CA PRO A 15 -8.09 7.73 -7.36
C PRO A 15 -6.66 7.11 -7.40
N SER A 16 -5.85 7.41 -8.42
CA SER A 16 -4.54 6.83 -8.69
C SER A 16 -3.38 7.84 -8.55
N THR A 17 -3.51 8.87 -7.72
CA THR A 17 -2.63 10.05 -7.67
C THR A 17 -1.31 9.89 -6.90
N HIS A 18 -0.91 8.66 -6.56
CA HIS A 18 0.35 8.46 -5.85
C HIS A 18 1.48 8.27 -6.86
N GLU A 19 2.52 9.11 -6.79
CA GLU A 19 3.73 8.90 -7.59
C GLU A 19 4.39 7.59 -7.19
N MET A 20 4.94 6.85 -8.16
CA MET A 20 5.66 5.62 -7.88
C MET A 20 6.90 5.93 -7.05
N VAL A 21 7.03 5.25 -5.92
CA VAL A 21 8.21 5.30 -5.07
C VAL A 21 9.14 4.17 -5.45
N ARG A 22 10.44 4.47 -5.49
CA ARG A 22 11.50 3.50 -5.71
C ARG A 22 12.53 3.62 -4.61
N GLU A 23 12.76 2.53 -3.89
CA GLU A 23 13.75 2.46 -2.81
C GLU A 23 14.53 1.14 -2.86
N ILE A 24 15.60 1.04 -2.07
CA ILE A 24 16.34 -0.22 -1.90
C ILE A 24 15.87 -0.87 -0.60
N TYR A 25 15.34 -2.09 -0.70
CA TYR A 25 14.92 -2.90 0.44
C TYR A 25 15.59 -4.29 0.32
N GLU A 26 16.28 -4.73 1.37
CA GLU A 26 17.05 -5.98 1.39
C GLU A 26 18.00 -6.16 0.18
N GLY A 27 18.65 -5.07 -0.25
CA GLY A 27 19.58 -5.08 -1.39
C GLY A 27 18.92 -5.19 -2.77
N LYS A 28 17.58 -5.14 -2.85
CA LYS A 28 16.81 -5.17 -4.10
C LYS A 28 16.06 -3.86 -4.30
N VAL A 29 15.84 -3.51 -5.57
CA VAL A 29 14.97 -2.40 -5.93
C VAL A 29 13.53 -2.79 -5.58
N TYR A 30 12.88 -1.96 -4.78
CA TYR A 30 11.48 -2.08 -4.41
C TYR A 30 10.71 -0.87 -4.97
N GLU A 31 9.86 -1.15 -5.94
CA GLU A 31 9.01 -0.17 -6.63
C GLU A 31 7.55 -0.40 -6.25
N TYR A 32 6.89 0.66 -5.77
CA TYR A 32 5.51 0.58 -5.32
C TYR A 32 4.80 1.93 -5.43
N TYR A 33 3.48 1.88 -5.46
CA TYR A 33 2.59 3.03 -5.35
C TYR A 33 2.04 3.07 -3.92
N PRO A 34 2.33 4.10 -3.12
CA PRO A 34 1.75 4.21 -1.79
C PRO A 34 0.23 4.39 -1.92
N LEU A 35 -0.55 3.73 -1.07
CA LEU A 35 -2.01 3.90 -0.97
C LEU A 35 -2.42 4.49 0.39
N GLY A 36 -1.55 4.30 1.39
CA GLY A 36 -1.59 4.90 2.71
C GLY A 36 -0.16 5.01 3.26
N GLU A 37 -0.06 5.16 4.58
CA GLU A 37 1.21 5.21 5.30
C GLU A 37 1.93 3.85 5.31
N TYR A 38 1.15 2.78 5.49
CA TYR A 38 1.61 1.40 5.58
C TYR A 38 1.14 0.54 4.41
N VAL A 39 0.09 0.91 3.69
CA VAL A 39 -0.46 0.10 2.58
C VAL A 39 0.04 0.62 1.24
N VAL A 40 0.48 -0.30 0.39
CA VAL A 40 1.06 -0.02 -0.94
C VAL A 40 0.53 -0.99 -1.99
N ALA A 41 0.70 -0.65 -3.26
CA ALA A 41 0.53 -1.55 -4.39
C ALA A 41 1.85 -1.70 -5.14
N ALA A 42 2.33 -2.94 -5.34
CA ALA A 42 3.60 -3.20 -6.01
C ALA A 42 3.44 -4.31 -7.06
N ARG A 43 3.95 -4.09 -8.28
CA ARG A 43 3.78 -5.03 -9.42
C ARG A 43 4.27 -6.45 -9.13
N GLY A 44 5.33 -6.60 -8.34
CA GLY A 44 5.87 -7.89 -7.94
C GLY A 44 5.18 -8.56 -6.73
N VAL A 45 4.23 -7.88 -6.08
CA VAL A 45 3.61 -8.31 -4.82
C VAL A 45 2.11 -8.46 -5.03
N CYS A 46 1.60 -9.68 -4.80
CA CYS A 46 0.17 -10.01 -4.95
C CYS A 46 -0.48 -9.51 -6.27
N GLY A 47 0.30 -9.41 -7.35
CA GLY A 47 -0.17 -8.93 -8.66
C GLY A 47 -0.50 -7.43 -8.71
N GLY A 48 0.08 -6.61 -7.83
CA GLY A 48 -0.20 -5.18 -7.75
C GLY A 48 -1.44 -4.81 -6.95
N ARG A 49 -2.02 -5.79 -6.24
CA ARG A 49 -3.11 -5.53 -5.30
C ARG A 49 -2.56 -4.91 -4.00
N PRO A 50 -3.41 -4.19 -3.24
CA PRO A 50 -3.00 -3.58 -1.99
C PRO A 50 -2.46 -4.59 -0.97
N THR A 51 -1.32 -4.23 -0.35
CA THR A 51 -0.66 -5.00 0.72
C THR A 51 -0.05 -4.06 1.74
N PRO A 52 0.06 -4.44 3.03
CA PRO A 52 1.01 -3.81 3.94
C PRO A 52 2.43 -3.82 3.33
N LYS A 53 3.13 -2.69 3.43
CA LYS A 53 4.47 -2.47 2.87
C LYS A 53 5.43 -3.54 3.40
N TYR A 54 6.33 -4.00 2.54
CA TYR A 54 7.32 -5.05 2.84
C TYR A 54 6.74 -6.43 3.15
N THR A 55 5.47 -6.68 2.83
CA THR A 55 4.85 -7.98 3.02
C THR A 55 4.26 -8.54 1.74
N ARG A 56 3.90 -9.83 1.76
CA ARG A 56 3.02 -10.45 0.76
C ARG A 56 1.63 -10.75 1.32
N MET A 57 1.18 -9.98 2.31
CA MET A 57 -0.16 -10.10 2.86
C MET A 57 -1.16 -9.38 1.97
N ASP A 58 -1.86 -10.12 1.11
CA ASP A 58 -2.97 -9.58 0.31
C ASP A 58 -4.02 -8.96 1.23
N ALA A 59 -4.38 -7.69 1.01
CA ALA A 59 -5.33 -6.98 1.85
C ALA A 59 -6.68 -7.70 1.96
N ARG A 60 -7.12 -8.43 0.92
CA ARG A 60 -8.35 -9.25 0.98
C ARG A 60 -8.24 -10.38 1.98
N TRP A 61 -7.07 -11.02 2.03
CA TRP A 61 -6.80 -12.09 2.99
C TRP A 61 -6.77 -11.53 4.42
N VAL A 62 -6.18 -10.35 4.63
CA VAL A 62 -6.21 -9.65 5.93
C VAL A 62 -7.65 -9.41 6.37
N ILE A 63 -8.50 -8.85 5.50
CA ILE A 63 -9.92 -8.63 5.81
C ILE A 63 -10.64 -9.96 6.10
N GLY A 64 -10.38 -11.00 5.30
CA GLY A 64 -10.94 -12.33 5.53
C GLY A 64 -10.54 -12.91 6.89
N TYR A 65 -9.27 -12.78 7.27
CA TYR A 65 -8.73 -13.24 8.55
C TYR A 65 -9.44 -12.55 9.73
N LEU A 66 -9.61 -11.23 9.67
CA LEU A 66 -10.31 -10.46 10.71
C LEU A 66 -11.80 -10.84 10.81
N LYS A 67 -12.46 -11.10 9.68
CA LYS A 67 -13.87 -11.56 9.64
C LYS A 67 -14.09 -12.92 10.31
N LEU A 68 -13.05 -13.73 10.47
CA LEU A 68 -13.09 -15.00 11.23
C LEU A 68 -13.00 -14.79 12.75
N GLY A 69 -13.09 -13.55 13.24
CA GLY A 69 -12.99 -13.20 14.65
C GLY A 69 -11.56 -13.24 15.19
N ARG A 70 -10.55 -13.20 14.32
CA ARG A 70 -9.15 -13.04 14.71
C ARG A 70 -8.82 -11.56 14.90
N THR A 71 -7.81 -11.27 15.72
CA THR A 71 -7.45 -9.89 16.08
C THR A 71 -6.39 -9.31 15.14
N ALA A 72 -6.31 -7.98 15.08
CA ALA A 72 -5.28 -7.29 14.32
C ALA A 72 -3.90 -7.47 14.97
N GLU A 73 -3.87 -7.52 16.30
CA GLU A 73 -2.69 -7.71 17.13
C GLU A 73 -2.04 -9.07 16.88
N ASP A 74 -2.84 -10.15 16.85
CA ASP A 74 -2.33 -11.50 16.57
C ASP A 74 -1.73 -11.57 15.16
N LEU A 75 -2.42 -10.95 14.18
CA LEU A 75 -1.96 -10.94 12.81
C LEU A 75 -0.67 -10.13 12.64
N ALA A 76 -0.61 -8.96 13.28
CA ALA A 76 0.55 -8.09 13.27
C ALA A 76 1.78 -8.79 13.88
N ALA A 77 1.60 -9.42 15.04
CA ALA A 77 2.65 -10.17 15.73
C ALA A 77 3.15 -11.37 14.90
N ALA A 78 2.23 -12.14 14.30
CA ALA A 78 2.58 -13.31 13.50
C ALA A 78 3.39 -12.98 12.23
N HIS A 79 3.20 -11.79 11.67
CA HIS A 79 3.84 -11.36 10.42
C HIS A 79 4.91 -10.28 10.61
N GLY A 80 5.20 -9.88 11.85
CA GLY A 80 6.23 -8.90 12.15
C GLY A 80 5.96 -7.51 11.57
N VAL A 81 4.68 -7.09 11.53
CA VAL A 81 4.29 -5.75 11.06
C VAL A 81 3.69 -4.91 12.21
N PRO A 82 3.71 -3.57 12.10
CA PRO A 82 2.96 -2.72 13.01
C PRO A 82 1.46 -3.03 12.96
N VAL A 83 0.78 -2.98 14.10
CA VAL A 83 -0.68 -3.21 14.16
C VAL A 83 -1.45 -2.15 13.37
N GLU A 84 -0.89 -0.94 13.29
CA GLU A 84 -1.36 0.19 12.51
C GLU A 84 -1.45 -0.15 11.02
N ALA A 85 -0.56 -1.00 10.50
CA ALA A 85 -0.62 -1.46 9.11
C ALA A 85 -1.86 -2.31 8.84
N ILE A 86 -2.25 -3.14 9.80
CA ILE A 86 -3.48 -3.96 9.71
C ILE A 86 -4.72 -3.08 9.83
N HIS A 87 -4.72 -2.13 10.76
CA HIS A 87 -5.82 -1.16 10.89
C HIS A 87 -5.95 -0.28 9.65
N GLU A 88 -4.85 0.11 9.02
CA GLU A 88 -4.90 0.90 7.79
C GLU A 88 -5.53 0.12 6.63
N VAL A 89 -5.27 -1.19 6.52
CA VAL A 89 -5.97 -2.05 5.55
C VAL A 89 -7.49 -1.99 5.78
N VAL A 90 -7.96 -2.05 7.02
CA VAL A 90 -9.40 -1.93 7.29
C VAL A 90 -9.93 -0.55 6.91
N LYS A 91 -9.22 0.51 7.28
CA LYS A 91 -9.59 1.90 6.98
C LYS A 91 -9.71 2.16 5.47
N LEU A 92 -8.74 1.67 4.70
CA LEU A 92 -8.65 1.91 3.26
C LEU A 92 -9.62 1.07 2.43
N GLN A 93 -10.28 0.07 3.01
CA GLN A 93 -11.29 -0.76 2.32
C GLN A 93 -12.45 0.09 1.75
N SER A 94 -12.76 1.22 2.38
CA SER A 94 -13.79 2.16 1.89
C SER A 94 -13.36 3.00 0.68
N ALA A 95 -12.05 3.17 0.48
CA ALA A 95 -11.47 4.03 -0.55
C ALA A 95 -10.90 3.25 -1.75
N TYR A 96 -10.53 1.98 -1.53
CA TYR A 96 -9.88 1.13 -2.52
C TYR A 96 -10.62 -0.19 -2.71
N ASP A 97 -10.64 -0.67 -3.95
CA ASP A 97 -11.17 -1.96 -4.36
C ASP A 97 -10.04 -2.98 -4.34
N TYR A 98 -10.03 -3.85 -3.33
CA TYR A 98 -8.94 -4.79 -3.11
C TYR A 98 -8.89 -5.95 -4.11
N GLU A 99 -9.89 -6.08 -4.99
CA GLU A 99 -9.82 -7.00 -6.13
C GLU A 99 -9.01 -6.41 -7.29
N LYS A 100 -8.82 -5.08 -7.32
CA LYS A 100 -8.11 -4.39 -8.40
C LYS A 100 -6.61 -4.30 -8.17
N SER A 101 -5.88 -4.35 -9.28
CA SER A 101 -4.48 -3.97 -9.33
C SER A 101 -4.37 -2.46 -9.54
N TYR A 102 -3.37 -1.84 -8.89
CA TYR A 102 -3.13 -0.39 -8.94
C TYR A 102 -1.79 -0.03 -9.59
N VAL A 103 -1.21 -0.96 -10.36
CA VAL A 103 0.11 -0.84 -11.00
C VAL A 103 0.12 -1.32 -12.45
#